data_AF-A0A1A5ZTZ5-F1
#
_entry.id   AF-A0A1A5ZTZ5-F1
#
_cell.length_a   1.000
_cell.length_b   1.000
_cell.length_c   1.000
_cell.angle_alpha   90.00
_cell.angle_beta   90.00
_cell.angle_gamma   90.00
#
_symmetry.space_group_name_H-M   'P 1'
#
loop_
_entity.id
_entity.type
_entity.pdbx_description
1 polymer ?
#
loop_
_entity_poly.entity_id
_entity_poly.type
_entity_poly.pdbx_seq_one_letter_code
_entity_poly.pdbx_strand_id
1 'polypeptide(L)'
;MVEMANPFIVLAATLLDALPPSLPISDVLLLQLHAIFGPMLLSALQLVDKREVVRVSLPADRYVYQVSSSSGKNYTIHLNPPPPTPVGPTTLPPSILPEIPPSVNLPPPSMGESIPRTPSPPPSQSFNPLLSSPARHSTPSPPSTAIKESGSLMEEAIAKSSHKNNKEFIKRERIMESADHLSSMYCPCAGWAYGCLAGEKTIMCKHLLAIIIASKTNRVVRAEVNLGGVAGLLDLA
;
A
#
# COMPACT_ATOMS: atom_id res chain seq x y z
N MET A 1 -20.99 9.19 13.63
CA MET A 1 -20.48 8.15 14.54
C MET A 1 -19.24 7.59 13.88
N VAL A 2 -18.09 7.58 14.55
CA VAL A 2 -16.86 7.03 13.95
C VAL A 2 -17.03 5.52 13.89
N GLU A 3 -17.13 4.98 12.69
CA GLU A 3 -17.08 3.54 12.46
C GLU A 3 -15.76 3.02 13.04
N MET A 4 -15.82 2.04 13.94
CA MET A 4 -14.61 1.55 14.59
C MET A 4 -13.77 0.83 13.54
N ALA A 5 -12.79 1.53 12.98
CA ALA A 5 -11.87 1.01 11.98
C ALA A 5 -11.39 -0.38 12.41
N ASN A 6 -11.58 -1.36 11.51
CA ASN A 6 -11.36 -2.78 11.80
C ASN A 6 -10.02 -2.97 12.53
N PRO A 7 -9.95 -3.72 13.65
CA PRO A 7 -8.73 -3.83 14.45
C PRO A 7 -7.52 -4.32 13.64
N PHE A 8 -7.73 -5.10 12.57
CA PHE A 8 -6.68 -5.50 11.64
C PHE A 8 -6.17 -4.34 10.77
N ILE A 9 -7.02 -3.38 10.38
CA ILE A 9 -6.61 -2.15 9.68
C ILE A 9 -5.79 -1.25 10.61
N VAL A 10 -6.20 -1.09 11.87
CA VAL A 10 -5.44 -0.30 12.87
C VAL A 10 -4.08 -0.94 13.16
N LEU A 11 -4.02 -2.27 13.28
CA LEU A 11 -2.78 -3.00 13.43
C LEU A 11 -1.87 -2.87 12.19
N ALA A 12 -2.44 -2.98 10.98
CA ALA A 12 -1.71 -2.75 9.74
C ALA A 12 -1.18 -1.31 9.63
N ALA A 13 -2.00 -0.30 9.94
CA ALA A 13 -1.57 1.10 10.01
C ALA A 13 -0.39 1.28 10.97
N THR A 14 -0.44 0.62 12.14
CA THR A 14 0.63 0.66 13.14
C THR A 14 1.95 0.07 12.61
N LEU A 15 1.91 -1.07 11.91
CA LEU A 15 3.13 -1.67 11.32
C LEU A 15 3.64 -0.87 10.11
N LEU A 16 2.74 -0.32 9.30
CA LEU A 16 3.09 0.50 8.12
C LEU A 16 3.62 1.89 8.52
N ASP A 17 3.24 2.42 9.68
CA ASP A 17 3.85 3.63 10.23
C ASP A 17 5.22 3.37 10.89
N ALA A 18 5.46 2.14 11.36
CA ALA A 18 6.76 1.70 11.88
C ALA A 18 7.81 1.44 10.79
N LEU A 19 7.45 1.51 9.50
CA LEU A 19 8.39 1.33 8.39
C LEU A 19 9.43 2.47 8.32
N PRO A 20 10.72 2.17 8.15
CA PRO A 20 11.74 3.19 7.99
C PRO A 20 11.60 3.92 6.63
N PRO A 21 12.00 5.20 6.55
CA PRO A 21 11.92 5.99 5.32
C PRO A 21 12.91 5.55 4.22
N SER A 22 13.85 4.66 4.56
CA SER A 22 14.86 4.05 3.69
C SER A 22 15.06 2.59 4.08
N LEU A 23 15.49 1.75 3.12
CA LEU A 23 15.85 0.35 3.40
C LEU A 23 17.23 0.23 4.08
N PRO A 24 17.51 -0.88 4.80
CA PRO A 24 16.70 -2.10 4.93
C PRO A 24 15.53 -1.99 5.93
N ILE A 25 14.45 -2.72 5.66
CA ILE A 25 13.40 -3.00 6.66
C ILE A 25 13.94 -4.12 7.57
N SER A 26 13.71 -4.05 8.88
CA SER A 26 14.17 -5.08 9.80
C SER A 26 13.39 -6.39 9.63
N ASP A 27 14.08 -7.53 9.75
CA ASP A 27 13.47 -8.86 9.62
C ASP A 27 12.31 -9.09 10.59
N VAL A 28 12.39 -8.50 11.79
CA VAL A 28 11.31 -8.52 12.79
C VAL A 28 10.05 -7.83 12.26
N LEU A 29 10.18 -6.66 11.63
CA LEU A 29 9.05 -5.92 11.07
C LEU A 29 8.53 -6.59 9.79
N LEU A 30 9.40 -7.16 8.97
CA LEU A 30 9.01 -7.98 7.81
C LEU A 30 8.21 -9.22 8.25
N LEU A 31 8.64 -9.90 9.31
CA LEU A 31 7.95 -11.08 9.85
C LEU A 31 6.60 -10.70 10.46
N GLN A 32 6.51 -9.56 11.16
CA GLN A 32 5.25 -9.02 11.67
C GLN A 32 4.28 -8.65 10.53
N LEU A 33 4.76 -7.99 9.49
CA LEU A 33 3.96 -7.69 8.29
C LEU A 33 3.53 -8.98 7.58
N HIS A 34 4.41 -9.99 7.48
CA HIS A 34 4.10 -11.28 6.88
C HIS A 34 3.06 -12.07 7.70
N ALA A 35 3.04 -11.93 9.03
CA ALA A 35 2.01 -12.55 9.86
C ALA A 35 0.60 -12.00 9.59
N ILE A 36 0.47 -10.74 9.13
CA ILE A 36 -0.82 -10.10 8.80
C ILE A 36 -1.18 -10.31 7.33
N PHE A 37 -0.25 -10.05 6.42
CA PHE A 37 -0.50 -10.04 4.97
C PHE A 37 -0.20 -11.38 4.29
N GLY A 38 0.49 -12.30 4.98
CA GLY A 38 0.90 -13.60 4.44
C GLY A 38 1.72 -13.48 3.15
N PRO A 39 1.58 -14.42 2.20
CA PRO A 39 2.38 -14.45 0.97
C PRO A 39 2.13 -13.23 0.05
N MET A 40 1.06 -12.47 0.29
CA MET A 40 0.78 -11.23 -0.43
C MET A 40 1.88 -10.18 -0.21
N LEU A 41 2.52 -10.16 0.97
CA LEU A 41 3.62 -9.24 1.26
C LEU A 41 4.78 -9.42 0.29
N LEU A 42 5.18 -10.67 0.02
CA LEU A 42 6.29 -10.95 -0.90
C LEU A 42 5.96 -10.46 -2.32
N SER A 43 4.72 -10.68 -2.77
CA SER A 43 4.25 -10.15 -4.06
C SER A 43 4.24 -8.62 -4.09
N ALA A 44 3.91 -7.95 -2.99
CA ALA A 44 3.93 -6.50 -2.90
C ALA A 44 5.38 -5.96 -2.92
N LEU A 45 6.28 -6.55 -2.11
CA LEU A 45 7.70 -6.18 -2.07
C LEU A 45 8.37 -6.36 -3.44
N GLN A 46 8.06 -7.44 -4.18
CA GLN A 46 8.55 -7.65 -5.55
C GLN A 46 8.19 -6.49 -6.49
N LEU A 47 6.98 -5.92 -6.39
CA LEU A 47 6.57 -4.75 -7.19
C LEU A 47 7.41 -3.50 -6.80
N VAL A 48 7.70 -3.33 -5.51
CA VAL A 48 8.53 -2.22 -5.00
C VAL A 48 9.99 -2.36 -5.44
N ASP A 49 10.58 -3.56 -5.33
CA ASP A 49 11.97 -3.82 -5.69
C ASP A 49 12.23 -3.69 -7.20
N LYS A 50 11.28 -4.14 -8.03
CA LYS A 50 11.31 -3.92 -9.48
C LYS A 50 11.02 -2.47 -9.91
N ARG A 51 10.62 -1.60 -8.97
CA ARG A 51 10.19 -0.22 -9.24
C ARG A 51 8.96 -0.12 -10.16
N GLU A 52 8.08 -1.12 -10.09
CA GLU A 52 6.80 -1.17 -10.85
C GLU A 52 5.69 -0.30 -10.21
N VAL A 53 6.03 0.50 -9.17
CA VAL A 53 5.14 1.48 -8.53
C VAL A 53 5.52 2.90 -8.97
N VAL A 54 4.68 3.50 -9.80
CA VAL A 54 4.86 4.87 -10.31
C VAL A 54 3.85 5.81 -9.66
N ARG A 55 4.28 6.99 -9.18
CA ARG A 55 3.40 8.11 -8.86
C ARG A 55 3.49 9.11 -9.99
N VAL A 56 2.36 9.29 -10.66
CA VAL A 56 2.19 10.25 -11.73
C VAL A 56 1.65 11.54 -11.14
N SER A 57 2.35 12.66 -11.30
CA SER A 57 1.81 14.00 -11.01
C SER A 57 0.98 14.51 -12.19
N LEU A 58 -0.21 15.04 -11.88
CA LEU A 58 -1.10 15.70 -12.84
C LEU A 58 -1.00 17.23 -12.68
N PRO A 59 -1.32 18.03 -13.71
CA PRO A 59 -1.16 19.48 -13.73
C PRO A 59 -2.16 20.28 -12.84
N ALA A 60 -2.51 19.75 -11.66
CA ALA A 60 -3.37 20.39 -10.66
C ALA A 60 -3.06 19.87 -9.24
N ASP A 61 -1.78 19.60 -8.94
CA ASP A 61 -1.22 18.97 -7.71
C ASP A 61 -1.82 17.61 -7.28
N ARG A 62 -2.82 17.11 -8.00
CA ARG A 62 -3.31 15.74 -7.90
C ARG A 62 -2.25 14.77 -8.40
N TYR A 63 -2.23 13.58 -7.80
CA TYR A 63 -1.38 12.48 -8.24
C TYR A 63 -2.19 11.18 -8.29
N VAL A 64 -1.78 10.27 -9.16
CA VAL A 64 -2.29 8.90 -9.19
C VAL A 64 -1.14 7.93 -9.07
N TYR A 65 -1.40 6.76 -8.49
CA TYR A 65 -0.44 5.68 -8.46
C TYR A 65 -0.76 4.68 -9.57
N GLN A 66 0.25 4.33 -10.35
CA GLN A 66 0.17 3.31 -11.37
C GLN A 66 1.03 2.12 -10.94
N VAL A 67 0.46 0.91 -10.96
CA VAL A 67 1.15 -0.32 -10.55
C VAL A 67 0.98 -1.40 -11.61
N SER A 68 2.07 -2.05 -12.01
CA SER A 68 2.00 -3.14 -12.98
C SER A 68 1.27 -4.38 -12.44
N SER A 69 0.38 -4.93 -13.27
CA SER A 69 -0.25 -6.23 -13.01
C SER A 69 0.60 -7.37 -13.55
N SER A 70 0.41 -8.57 -12.99
CA SER A 70 0.86 -9.82 -13.60
C SER A 70 0.20 -10.12 -14.96
N SER A 71 -0.85 -9.39 -15.35
CA SER A 71 -1.47 -9.45 -16.68
C SER A 71 -0.90 -8.42 -17.68
N GLY A 72 0.17 -7.71 -17.34
CA GLY A 72 0.81 -6.70 -18.20
C GLY A 72 0.05 -5.37 -18.33
N LYS A 73 -1.24 -5.32 -17.97
CA LYS A 73 -1.99 -4.07 -17.81
C LYS A 73 -1.57 -3.38 -16.51
N ASN A 74 -1.49 -2.05 -16.53
CA ASN A 74 -1.23 -1.27 -15.33
C ASN A 74 -2.54 -0.91 -14.63
N TYR A 75 -2.57 -0.97 -13.30
CA TYR A 75 -3.68 -0.48 -12.48
C TYR A 75 -3.44 0.97 -12.08
N THR A 76 -4.32 1.88 -12.50
CA THR A 76 -4.40 3.25 -11.99
C THR A 76 -5.21 3.27 -10.70
N ILE A 77 -4.62 3.80 -9.63
CA ILE A 77 -5.12 3.78 -8.26
C ILE A 77 -5.12 5.22 -7.74
N HIS A 78 -6.31 5.66 -7.31
CA HIS A 78 -6.51 6.96 -6.70
C HIS A 78 -6.48 6.78 -5.18
N LEU A 79 -5.41 7.27 -4.54
CA LEU A 79 -5.37 7.40 -3.08
C LEU A 79 -5.93 8.77 -2.73
N ASN A 80 -7.02 8.78 -1.97
CA ASN A 80 -7.94 9.91 -1.75
C ASN A 80 -8.79 10.26 -3.00
N PRO A 81 -10.03 9.77 -3.12
CA PRO A 81 -10.97 10.27 -4.14
C PRO A 81 -11.33 11.73 -3.83
N PRO A 82 -11.58 12.60 -4.83
CA PRO A 82 -12.15 13.91 -4.56
C PRO A 82 -13.49 13.72 -3.82
N PRO A 83 -13.79 14.52 -2.79
CA PRO A 83 -15.08 14.42 -2.11
C PRO A 83 -16.20 14.59 -3.14
N PRO A 84 -17.27 13.76 -3.08
CA PRO A 84 -18.38 13.90 -4.01
C PRO A 84 -18.97 15.30 -3.83
N THR A 85 -18.76 16.16 -4.81
CA THR A 85 -19.31 17.52 -4.78
C THR A 85 -20.81 17.41 -4.68
N PRO A 86 -21.47 17.96 -3.64
CA PRO A 86 -22.92 17.94 -3.56
C PRO A 86 -23.44 18.69 -4.78
N VAL A 87 -24.05 17.94 -5.71
CA VAL A 87 -24.64 18.48 -6.94
C VAL A 87 -25.91 19.22 -6.53
N GLY A 88 -25.74 20.46 -6.12
CA GLY A 88 -26.84 21.39 -5.91
C GLY A 88 -27.57 21.65 -7.22
N PRO A 89 -28.91 21.74 -7.22
CA PRO A 89 -29.67 21.99 -8.43
C PRO A 89 -29.52 23.44 -8.88
N THR A 90 -28.71 23.67 -9.91
CA THR A 90 -28.61 24.98 -10.57
C THR A 90 -28.92 24.87 -12.06
N THR A 91 -30.22 24.92 -12.32
CA THR A 91 -30.86 25.73 -13.37
C THR A 91 -30.21 25.77 -14.76
N LEU A 92 -30.88 25.11 -15.71
CA LEU A 92 -30.75 25.35 -17.15
C LEU A 92 -30.94 26.84 -17.50
N PRO A 93 -30.22 27.34 -18.51
CA PRO A 93 -30.85 28.18 -19.53
C PRO A 93 -30.78 27.51 -20.93
N PRO A 94 -31.68 27.87 -21.87
CA PRO A 94 -31.90 27.11 -23.09
C PRO A 94 -31.08 27.58 -24.31
N SER A 95 -30.90 26.65 -25.26
CA SER A 95 -30.47 26.86 -26.67
C SER A 95 -29.00 27.30 -26.84
N ILE A 96 -28.27 26.98 -27.91
CA ILE A 96 -28.61 26.99 -29.35
C ILE A 96 -27.77 25.92 -30.12
N LEU A 97 -28.39 25.17 -31.06
CA LEU A 97 -27.71 24.42 -32.14
C LEU A 97 -27.33 25.39 -33.29
N PRO A 98 -26.28 25.15 -34.12
CA PRO A 98 -26.05 23.90 -34.85
C PRO A 98 -24.53 23.49 -34.86
N GLU A 99 -23.96 22.62 -35.72
CA GLU A 99 -24.43 21.89 -36.92
C GLU A 99 -23.65 20.55 -37.11
N ILE A 100 -23.80 19.88 -38.25
CA ILE A 100 -23.07 18.66 -38.66
C ILE A 100 -22.47 18.86 -40.05
N PRO A 101 -21.20 18.48 -40.29
CA PRO A 101 -20.83 17.85 -41.57
C PRO A 101 -20.25 16.42 -41.39
N PRO A 102 -20.15 15.62 -42.48
CA PRO A 102 -20.31 14.17 -42.37
C PRO A 102 -19.02 13.32 -42.30
N SER A 103 -19.27 12.05 -41.97
CA SER A 103 -18.32 10.93 -41.85
C SER A 103 -17.37 10.71 -43.03
N VAL A 104 -16.16 10.22 -42.71
CA VAL A 104 -15.28 9.54 -43.66
C VAL A 104 -14.96 8.13 -43.12
N ASN A 105 -15.45 7.10 -43.81
CA ASN A 105 -15.04 5.70 -43.62
C ASN A 105 -13.61 5.49 -44.13
N LEU A 106 -12.85 4.55 -43.53
CA LEU A 106 -11.83 3.67 -44.16
C LEU A 106 -11.27 2.67 -43.09
N PRO A 107 -10.53 1.60 -43.47
CA PRO A 107 -10.96 0.22 -43.23
C PRO A 107 -10.19 -0.53 -42.11
N PRO A 108 -10.63 -1.74 -41.69
CA PRO A 108 -9.95 -2.51 -40.66
C PRO A 108 -8.71 -3.25 -41.19
N PRO A 109 -7.59 -3.30 -40.43
CA PRO A 109 -6.48 -4.22 -40.69
C PRO A 109 -6.79 -5.65 -40.19
N SER A 110 -6.16 -6.61 -40.86
CA SER A 110 -6.47 -8.05 -40.82
C SER A 110 -5.75 -8.85 -39.74
N MET A 111 -6.17 -10.12 -39.60
CA MET A 111 -5.53 -11.14 -38.75
C MET A 111 -4.13 -11.56 -39.25
N GLY A 112 -3.33 -12.08 -38.31
CA GLY A 112 -2.05 -12.80 -38.47
C GLY A 112 -1.43 -13.02 -37.08
N GLU A 113 -1.23 -14.23 -36.58
CA GLU A 113 -0.07 -15.13 -36.85
C GLU A 113 1.27 -14.49 -36.41
N SER A 114 2.16 -15.10 -35.60
CA SER A 114 2.20 -16.43 -34.95
C SER A 114 3.17 -16.42 -33.75
N ILE A 115 2.99 -17.29 -32.76
CA ILE A 115 3.90 -17.44 -31.60
C ILE A 115 4.83 -18.66 -31.81
N PRO A 116 6.17 -18.51 -31.78
CA PRO A 116 7.08 -19.64 -31.59
C PRO A 116 7.25 -19.94 -30.08
N ARG A 117 6.99 -21.19 -29.67
CA ARG A 117 7.44 -21.70 -28.37
C ARG A 117 8.67 -22.59 -28.55
N THR A 118 9.72 -22.34 -27.77
CA THR A 118 10.93 -23.17 -27.63
C THR A 118 10.84 -24.07 -26.38
N PRO A 119 11.69 -25.11 -26.25
CA PRO A 119 11.36 -26.31 -25.47
C PRO A 119 11.88 -26.35 -24.01
N SER A 120 11.47 -27.41 -23.31
CA SER A 120 11.87 -27.84 -21.94
C SER A 120 13.39 -28.02 -21.76
N PRO A 121 13.90 -28.09 -20.51
CA PRO A 121 14.11 -29.42 -19.87
C PRO A 121 13.90 -29.48 -18.32
N PRO A 122 13.99 -30.69 -17.70
CA PRO A 122 13.76 -30.96 -16.26
C PRO A 122 15.07 -31.40 -15.53
N PRO A 123 15.07 -32.12 -14.37
CA PRO A 123 14.37 -31.97 -13.08
C PRO A 123 15.37 -31.99 -11.87
N SER A 124 14.83 -32.14 -10.63
CA SER A 124 15.50 -32.65 -9.41
C SER A 124 16.43 -31.65 -8.67
N GLN A 125 16.71 -31.76 -7.36
CA GLN A 125 16.56 -32.89 -6.42
C GLN A 125 15.96 -32.49 -5.05
N SER A 126 15.42 -33.50 -4.36
CA SER A 126 15.03 -33.48 -2.95
C SER A 126 16.24 -33.46 -2.00
N PHE A 127 16.16 -32.75 -0.87
CA PHE A 127 16.84 -33.17 0.36
C PHE A 127 16.03 -32.76 1.61
N ASN A 128 15.44 -33.75 2.28
CA ASN A 128 15.29 -33.72 3.74
C ASN A 128 16.64 -34.15 4.35
N PRO A 129 16.98 -33.69 5.56
CA PRO A 129 16.94 -34.67 6.64
C PRO A 129 16.30 -34.14 7.93
N LEU A 130 15.59 -35.06 8.60
CA LEU A 130 15.24 -34.99 10.01
C LEU A 130 16.52 -34.97 10.87
N LEU A 131 16.52 -34.28 12.02
CA LEU A 131 16.67 -34.92 13.36
C LEU A 131 16.62 -33.91 14.54
N SER A 132 16.00 -34.37 15.63
CA SER A 132 16.39 -34.16 17.05
C SER A 132 16.28 -32.79 17.74
N SER A 133 15.21 -32.65 18.53
CA SER A 133 15.28 -32.20 19.96
C SER A 133 15.58 -33.44 20.86
N PRO A 134 15.70 -33.41 22.22
CA PRO A 134 15.61 -32.28 23.19
C PRO A 134 16.64 -32.28 24.38
N ALA A 135 16.76 -31.15 25.09
CA ALA A 135 17.08 -30.99 26.55
C ALA A 135 17.01 -29.48 26.90
N ARG A 136 16.28 -28.92 27.89
CA ARG A 136 16.12 -29.14 29.35
C ARG A 136 17.27 -28.61 30.23
N HIS A 137 16.90 -27.81 31.26
CA HIS A 137 17.68 -27.34 32.43
C HIS A 137 18.74 -26.24 32.13
N SER A 138 18.98 -25.18 32.93
CA SER A 138 18.53 -24.76 34.28
C SER A 138 18.46 -23.23 34.44
N THR A 139 17.80 -22.74 35.50
CA THR A 139 17.99 -21.39 36.08
C THR A 139 19.33 -21.25 36.82
N PRO A 140 19.83 -20.02 37.05
CA PRO A 140 19.78 -19.48 38.42
C PRO A 140 19.50 -17.96 38.54
N SER A 141 19.31 -17.52 39.79
CA SER A 141 18.82 -16.20 40.25
C SER A 141 19.94 -15.12 40.40
N PRO A 142 19.63 -13.86 40.78
CA PRO A 142 20.49 -12.69 40.53
C PRO A 142 21.40 -12.28 41.72
N PRO A 143 22.35 -11.34 41.50
CA PRO A 143 23.00 -10.58 42.57
C PRO A 143 22.32 -9.22 42.83
N SER A 144 22.11 -8.89 44.11
CA SER A 144 21.73 -7.56 44.58
C SER A 144 22.94 -6.62 44.64
N THR A 145 22.79 -5.34 44.27
CA THR A 145 23.69 -4.27 44.73
C THR A 145 23.00 -2.89 44.86
N ALA A 146 23.38 -2.20 45.94
CA ALA A 146 23.42 -0.74 46.12
C ALA A 146 22.13 0.09 45.98
N ILE A 147 21.49 0.33 47.12
CA ILE A 147 20.74 1.57 47.39
C ILE A 147 21.75 2.72 47.52
N LYS A 148 21.57 3.83 46.80
CA LYS A 148 22.12 5.14 47.18
C LYS A 148 21.35 6.32 46.59
N GLU A 149 21.20 7.34 47.43
CA GLU A 149 21.01 8.77 47.10
C GLU A 149 19.72 9.18 46.34
N SER A 150 18.64 9.29 47.12
CA SER A 150 17.51 10.19 46.86
C SER A 150 17.95 11.67 46.93
N GLY A 151 17.62 12.49 45.92
CA GLY A 151 17.93 13.93 45.97
C GLY A 151 17.43 14.83 44.83
N SER A 152 17.04 14.33 43.65
CA SER A 152 16.58 15.19 42.53
C SER A 152 15.60 14.54 41.54
N LEU A 153 15.09 13.35 41.82
CA LEU A 153 14.46 12.47 40.82
C LEU A 153 12.96 12.73 40.53
N MET A 154 12.30 13.64 41.27
CA MET A 154 10.84 13.80 41.20
C MET A 154 10.38 14.75 40.08
N GLU A 155 11.02 15.91 39.90
CA GLU A 155 10.63 16.88 38.86
C GLU A 155 10.93 16.40 37.43
N GLU A 156 12.07 15.74 37.21
CA GLU A 156 12.36 15.11 35.92
C GLU A 156 11.34 14.01 35.55
N ALA A 157 10.82 13.26 36.53
CA ALA A 157 9.84 12.20 36.28
C ALA A 157 8.47 12.76 35.81
N ILE A 158 8.05 13.91 36.35
CA ILE A 158 6.81 14.59 35.95
C ILE A 158 6.96 15.18 34.54
N ALA A 159 8.09 15.82 34.23
CA ALA A 159 8.37 16.31 32.87
C ALA A 159 8.46 15.17 31.85
N LYS A 160 9.21 14.09 32.16
CA LYS A 160 9.38 12.93 31.28
C LYS A 160 8.08 12.16 31.04
N SER A 161 7.21 12.03 32.05
CA SER A 161 5.90 11.36 31.89
C SER A 161 4.94 12.19 31.02
N SER A 162 4.81 13.50 31.26
CA SER A 162 3.99 14.38 30.42
C SER A 162 4.44 14.38 28.95
N HIS A 163 5.75 14.45 28.71
CA HIS A 163 6.32 14.45 27.37
C HIS A 163 6.20 13.07 26.67
N LYS A 164 6.24 11.97 27.42
CA LYS A 164 5.95 10.62 26.90
C LYS A 164 4.47 10.49 26.51
N ASN A 165 3.55 10.96 27.34
CA ASN A 165 2.12 10.91 27.09
C ASN A 165 1.74 11.72 25.83
N ASN A 166 2.32 12.90 25.65
CA ASN A 166 2.09 13.71 24.44
C ASN A 166 2.60 13.01 23.15
N LYS A 167 3.78 12.37 23.22
CA LYS A 167 4.33 11.60 22.06
C LYS A 167 3.47 10.39 21.71
N GLU A 168 2.98 9.64 22.70
CA GLU A 168 2.08 8.51 22.46
C GLU A 168 0.71 8.98 21.92
N PHE A 169 0.20 10.14 22.37
CA PHE A 169 -1.01 10.73 21.84
C PHE A 169 -0.88 11.09 20.34
N ILE A 170 0.14 11.87 19.97
CA ILE A 170 0.41 12.25 18.57
C ILE A 170 0.69 11.02 17.68
N LYS A 171 1.31 9.97 18.23
CA LYS A 171 1.49 8.70 17.51
C LYS A 171 0.15 8.00 17.26
N ARG A 172 -0.72 7.93 18.27
CA ARG A 172 -2.05 7.31 18.15
C ARG A 172 -2.92 8.05 17.14
N GLU A 173 -2.91 9.38 17.16
CA GLU A 173 -3.64 10.23 16.21
C GLU A 173 -3.23 9.93 14.76
N ARG A 174 -1.93 9.97 14.45
CA ARG A 174 -1.39 9.64 13.11
C ARG A 174 -1.67 8.19 12.67
N ILE A 175 -1.71 7.23 13.60
CA ILE A 175 -2.10 5.84 13.30
C ILE A 175 -3.58 5.76 12.95
N MET A 176 -4.45 6.51 13.64
CA MET A 176 -5.89 6.55 13.34
C MET A 176 -6.18 7.25 12.00
N GLU A 177 -5.52 8.36 11.71
CA GLU A 177 -5.57 9.02 10.38
C GLU A 177 -5.06 8.07 9.28
N SER A 178 -3.96 7.35 9.52
CA SER A 178 -3.45 6.35 8.58
C SER A 178 -4.43 5.18 8.39
N ALA A 179 -5.15 4.77 9.43
CA ALA A 179 -6.16 3.72 9.34
C ALA A 179 -7.39 4.16 8.53
N ASP A 180 -7.87 5.40 8.71
CA ASP A 180 -8.97 6.00 7.95
C ASP A 180 -8.64 6.11 6.45
N HIS A 181 -7.42 6.58 6.14
CA HIS A 181 -6.89 6.56 4.79
C HIS A 181 -6.82 5.15 4.20
N LEU A 182 -6.44 4.13 4.97
CA LEU A 182 -6.40 2.74 4.48
C LEU A 182 -7.80 2.17 4.19
N SER A 183 -8.81 2.49 5.00
CA SER A 183 -10.20 2.05 4.76
C SER A 183 -10.87 2.71 3.55
N SER A 184 -10.43 3.91 3.15
CA SER A 184 -10.98 4.65 2.01
C SER A 184 -10.26 4.36 0.67
N MET A 185 -9.19 3.55 0.66
CA MET A 185 -8.51 3.17 -0.57
C MET A 185 -9.34 2.20 -1.41
N TYR A 186 -9.25 2.32 -2.74
CA TYR A 186 -9.85 1.38 -3.68
C TYR A 186 -8.83 0.93 -4.72
N CYS A 187 -8.91 -0.32 -5.16
CA CYS A 187 -8.11 -0.84 -6.26
C CYS A 187 -8.99 -1.61 -7.25
N PRO A 188 -8.97 -1.28 -8.56
CA PRO A 188 -9.76 -1.97 -9.58
C PRO A 188 -9.18 -3.35 -9.99
N CYS A 189 -8.57 -4.09 -9.05
CA CYS A 189 -8.01 -5.41 -9.30
C CYS A 189 -8.90 -6.53 -8.74
N ALA A 190 -8.86 -7.70 -9.39
CA ALA A 190 -9.59 -8.88 -8.94
C ALA A 190 -9.27 -9.28 -7.49
N GLY A 191 -8.02 -9.07 -7.03
CA GLY A 191 -7.61 -9.35 -5.66
C GLY A 191 -8.33 -8.48 -4.62
N TRP A 192 -8.64 -7.22 -4.95
CA TRP A 192 -9.43 -6.34 -4.08
C TRP A 192 -10.91 -6.74 -4.11
N ALA A 193 -11.46 -6.95 -5.30
CA ALA A 193 -12.87 -7.34 -5.46
C ALA A 193 -13.20 -8.66 -4.74
N TYR A 194 -12.40 -9.71 -4.92
CA TYR A 194 -12.67 -11.02 -4.32
C TYR A 194 -12.07 -11.22 -2.92
N GLY A 195 -10.96 -10.55 -2.59
CA GLY A 195 -10.26 -10.70 -1.31
C GLY A 195 -10.73 -9.74 -0.23
N CYS A 196 -10.97 -8.48 -0.59
CA CYS A 196 -11.32 -7.40 0.34
C CYS A 196 -12.82 -7.14 0.39
N LEU A 197 -13.49 -6.98 -0.76
CA LEU A 197 -14.91 -6.63 -0.82
C LEU A 197 -15.84 -7.85 -0.65
N ALA A 198 -15.67 -8.90 -1.46
CA ALA A 198 -16.61 -10.02 -1.50
C ALA A 198 -16.25 -11.19 -0.57
N GLY A 199 -15.02 -11.24 -0.04
CA GLY A 199 -14.50 -12.41 0.67
C GLY A 199 -14.02 -12.17 2.10
N GLU A 200 -13.81 -10.92 2.53
CA GLU A 200 -13.26 -10.52 3.84
C GLU A 200 -11.95 -11.22 4.28
N LYS A 201 -11.25 -11.90 3.36
CA LYS A 201 -10.04 -12.69 3.66
C LYS A 201 -8.80 -11.83 3.86
N THR A 202 -8.76 -10.64 3.26
CA THR A 202 -7.58 -9.77 3.24
C THR A 202 -8.00 -8.31 3.36
N ILE A 203 -7.38 -7.57 4.28
CA ILE A 203 -7.68 -6.14 4.50
C ILE A 203 -7.29 -5.22 3.33
N MET A 204 -6.39 -5.66 2.45
CA MET A 204 -6.02 -4.92 1.23
C MET A 204 -5.46 -5.88 0.16
N CYS A 205 -5.30 -5.39 -1.07
CA CYS A 205 -4.67 -6.15 -2.14
C CYS A 205 -3.16 -5.85 -2.26
N LYS A 206 -2.42 -6.71 -2.99
CA LYS A 206 -0.96 -6.54 -3.19
C LYS A 206 -0.56 -5.19 -3.80
N HIS A 207 -1.39 -4.58 -4.64
CA HIS A 207 -1.05 -3.31 -5.31
C HIS A 207 -1.12 -2.13 -4.34
N LEU A 208 -2.15 -2.07 -3.48
CA LEU A 208 -2.25 -1.06 -2.42
C LEU A 208 -1.09 -1.22 -1.43
N LEU A 209 -0.84 -2.45 -0.96
CA LEU A 209 0.28 -2.73 -0.07
C LEU A 209 1.63 -2.30 -0.69
N ALA A 210 1.85 -2.58 -1.98
CA ALA A 210 3.05 -2.14 -2.70
C ALA A 210 3.16 -0.60 -2.78
N ILE A 211 2.06 0.11 -3.07
CA ILE A 211 2.05 1.58 -3.08
C ILE A 211 2.42 2.14 -1.71
N ILE A 212 1.79 1.64 -0.65
CA ILE A 212 2.02 2.16 0.71
C ILE A 212 3.47 1.91 1.14
N ILE A 213 4.00 0.69 0.92
CA ILE A 213 5.40 0.37 1.23
C ILE A 213 6.35 1.23 0.39
N ALA A 214 6.14 1.35 -0.93
CA ALA A 214 6.98 2.20 -1.78
C ALA A 214 6.93 3.67 -1.35
N SER A 215 5.76 4.18 -0.98
CA SER A 215 5.56 5.56 -0.53
C SER A 215 6.27 5.83 0.80
N LYS A 216 6.12 4.95 1.79
CA LYS A 216 6.83 5.06 3.09
C LYS A 216 8.35 4.92 2.92
N THR A 217 8.81 3.99 2.07
CA THR A 217 10.26 3.73 1.83
C THR A 217 10.92 4.61 0.76
N ASN A 218 10.22 5.63 0.26
CA ASN A 218 10.67 6.54 -0.81
C ASN A 218 11.14 5.83 -2.11
N ARG A 219 10.59 4.65 -2.42
CA ARG A 219 10.91 3.86 -3.63
C ARG A 219 9.94 4.03 -4.80
N VAL A 220 9.00 4.97 -4.67
CA VAL A 220 8.07 5.33 -5.75
C VAL A 220 8.81 6.00 -6.91
N VAL A 221 8.65 5.48 -8.12
CA VAL A 221 9.10 6.17 -9.34
C VAL A 221 8.23 7.39 -9.57
N ARG A 222 8.80 8.57 -9.72
CA ARG A 222 8.04 9.78 -10.03
C ARG A 222 8.01 9.99 -11.53
N ALA A 223 6.83 10.23 -12.07
CA ALA A 223 6.61 10.61 -13.47
C ALA A 223 5.74 11.87 -13.51
N GLU A 224 6.04 12.78 -14.43
CA GLU A 224 5.25 13.98 -14.67
C GLU A 224 4.63 13.86 -16.06
N VAL A 225 3.33 14.16 -16.19
CA VAL A 225 2.63 14.06 -17.47
C VAL A 225 1.95 15.37 -17.85
N ASN A 226 2.19 15.79 -19.08
CA ASN A 226 1.40 16.84 -19.73
C ASN A 226 -0.04 16.35 -19.97
N LEU A 227 -0.97 17.26 -20.28
CA LEU A 227 -2.39 16.95 -20.45
C LEU A 227 -2.65 15.81 -21.45
N GLY A 228 -1.89 15.73 -22.56
CA GLY A 228 -1.97 14.61 -23.51
C GLY A 228 -1.46 13.27 -22.96
N GLY A 229 -0.49 13.30 -22.03
CA GLY A 229 -0.04 12.10 -21.31
C GLY A 229 -1.06 11.60 -20.29
N VAL A 230 -1.89 12.49 -19.73
CA VAL A 230 -3.03 12.11 -18.88
C VAL A 230 -4.09 11.36 -19.70
N ALA A 231 -4.36 11.77 -20.95
CA ALA A 231 -5.30 11.05 -21.82
C ALA A 231 -4.83 9.61 -22.11
N GLY A 232 -3.55 9.42 -22.43
CA GLY A 232 -2.95 8.08 -22.60
C GLY A 232 -2.91 7.24 -21.31
N LEU A 233 -2.91 7.86 -20.12
CA LEU A 233 -2.97 7.16 -18.83
C LEU A 233 -4.39 6.68 -18.46
N LEU A 234 -5.41 7.25 -19.09
CA LEU A 234 -6.82 6.94 -18.88
C LEU A 234 -7.42 6.08 -20.01
N ASP A 235 -6.60 5.60 -20.94
CA ASP A 235 -7.02 4.95 -22.20
C ASP A 235 -8.06 5.79 -22.99
N LEU A 236 -7.91 7.12 -22.99
CA LEU A 236 -8.77 8.10 -23.68
C LEU A 236 -8.16 8.63 -24.99
N ALA A 237 -7.37 7.80 -25.68
CA ALA A 237 -6.62 8.15 -26.90
C ALA A 237 -7.03 7.29 -28.11
#